data_AF-A0A951CNX9-F1
#
_entry.id   AF-A0A951CNX9-F1
#
_cell.length_a   1.000
_cell.length_b   1.000
_cell.length_c   1.000
_cell.angle_alpha   90.00
_cell.angle_beta   90.00
_cell.angle_gamma   90.00
#
_symmetry.space_group_name_H-M   'P 1'
#
loop_
_entity.id
_entity.type
_entity.pdbx_description
1 polymer ?
#
loop_
_entity_poly.entity_id
_entity_poly.type
_entity_poly.pdbx_seq_one_letter_code
_entity_poly.pdbx_strand_id
1 'polypeptide(L)'
;MTRPRLRVTLDELPLRDDLRGKSPYGAPQLAVPVRLNTNENPHPPTKALVDDVAASVQAVAGDLHRYPDRDAVALRTDLAA
;
A
#
# COMPACT_ATOMS: atom_id res chain seq x y z
N MET A 1 5.83 -40.57 -14.75
CA MET A 1 4.62 -39.86 -15.19
C MET A 1 4.14 -38.98 -14.05
N THR A 2 4.44 -37.69 -14.10
CA THR A 2 4.10 -36.72 -13.05
C THR A 2 2.65 -36.27 -13.28
N ARG A 3 1.72 -36.61 -12.38
CA ARG A 3 0.35 -36.09 -12.46
C ARG A 3 0.39 -34.55 -12.34
N PRO A 4 -0.35 -33.79 -13.15
CA PRO A 4 -0.44 -32.34 -12.97
C PRO A 4 -1.01 -32.05 -11.59
N ARG A 5 -0.37 -31.17 -10.82
CA ARG A 5 -0.97 -30.64 -9.59
C ARG A 5 -2.23 -29.87 -10.00
N LEU A 6 -3.39 -30.32 -9.54
CA LEU A 6 -4.63 -29.56 -9.65
C LEU A 6 -4.43 -28.20 -8.95
N ARG A 7 -4.83 -27.11 -9.62
CA ARG A 7 -4.77 -25.77 -9.03
C ARG A 7 -5.93 -25.62 -8.06
N VAL A 8 -5.61 -25.28 -6.81
CA VAL A 8 -6.58 -24.93 -5.77
C VAL A 8 -7.20 -23.57 -6.11
N THR A 9 -8.52 -23.48 -6.00
CA THR A 9 -9.36 -22.30 -6.19
C THR A 9 -9.83 -21.73 -4.85
N LEU A 10 -10.37 -20.50 -4.84
CA LEU A 10 -10.86 -19.86 -3.61
C LEU A 10 -11.99 -20.66 -2.95
N ASP A 11 -12.82 -21.35 -3.73
CA ASP A 11 -13.94 -22.13 -3.24
C ASP A 11 -13.50 -23.35 -2.41
N GLU A 12 -12.32 -23.89 -2.70
CA GLU A 12 -11.71 -25.02 -2.00
C GLU A 12 -11.00 -24.62 -0.70
N LEU A 13 -10.88 -23.31 -0.41
CA LEU A 13 -10.32 -22.81 0.84
C LEU A 13 -11.39 -22.75 1.94
N PRO A 14 -10.99 -22.91 3.22
CA PRO A 14 -11.88 -22.71 4.37
C PRO A 14 -12.14 -21.21 4.63
N LEU A 15 -12.57 -20.51 3.59
CA LEU A 15 -12.99 -19.12 3.68
C LEU A 15 -14.27 -19.04 4.51
N ARG A 16 -14.39 -17.99 5.33
CA ARG A 16 -15.65 -17.67 6.01
C ARG A 16 -16.78 -17.58 4.98
N ASP A 17 -17.91 -18.19 5.29
CA ASP A 17 -19.03 -18.26 4.33
C ASP A 17 -19.56 -16.88 3.94
N ASP A 18 -19.50 -15.91 4.85
CA ASP A 18 -19.91 -14.53 4.60
C ASP A 18 -18.98 -13.76 3.64
N LEU A 19 -17.83 -14.31 3.27
CA LEU A 19 -16.92 -13.74 2.26
C LEU A 19 -17.06 -14.38 0.89
N ARG A 20 -17.77 -15.51 0.77
CA ARG A 20 -17.95 -16.21 -0.51
C ARG A 20 -18.80 -15.37 -1.47
N GLY A 21 -18.41 -15.38 -2.75
CA GLY A 21 -19.10 -14.63 -3.80
C GLY A 21 -18.93 -13.10 -3.73
N LYS A 22 -18.21 -12.56 -2.74
CA LYS A 22 -17.85 -11.14 -2.72
C LYS A 22 -16.74 -10.86 -3.72
N SER A 23 -16.71 -9.62 -4.22
CA SER A 23 -15.62 -9.11 -5.06
C SER A 23 -14.71 -8.19 -4.23
N PRO A 24 -13.40 -8.19 -4.50
CA PRO A 24 -12.48 -7.23 -3.89
C PRO A 24 -12.92 -5.78 -4.15
N TYR A 25 -12.68 -4.89 -3.18
CA TYR A 25 -12.89 -3.46 -3.37
C TYR A 25 -11.79 -2.87 -4.24
N GLY A 26 -12.18 -2.03 -5.21
CA GLY A 26 -11.26 -1.29 -6.06
C GLY A 26 -11.73 -1.22 -7.50
N ALA A 27 -11.69 -0.03 -8.09
CA ALA A 27 -11.89 0.12 -9.52
C ALA A 27 -10.67 -0.43 -10.29
N PRO A 28 -10.86 -0.96 -11.51
CA PRO A 28 -9.74 -1.29 -12.40
C PRO A 28 -8.82 -0.07 -12.61
N GLN A 29 -7.51 -0.29 -12.58
CA GLN A 29 -6.53 0.77 -12.80
C GLN A 29 -6.34 1.00 -14.30
N LEU A 30 -7.01 2.03 -14.83
CA LEU A 30 -6.96 2.36 -16.25
C LEU A 30 -5.89 3.42 -16.55
N ALA A 31 -5.09 3.19 -17.58
CA ALA A 31 -4.18 4.18 -18.15
C ALA A 31 -4.94 5.03 -19.18
N VAL A 32 -5.69 6.03 -18.70
CA VAL A 32 -6.44 6.98 -19.53
C VAL A 32 -5.85 8.37 -19.46
N PRO A 33 -6.01 9.22 -20.49
CA PRO A 33 -5.40 10.55 -20.52
C PRO A 33 -5.82 11.49 -19.37
N VAL A 34 -7.04 11.32 -18.86
CA VAL A 34 -7.59 12.15 -17.78
C VAL A 34 -8.19 11.24 -16.71
N ARG A 35 -7.60 11.24 -15.51
CA ARG A 35 -8.05 10.48 -14.33
C ARG A 35 -8.62 11.45 -13.30
N LEU A 36 -9.94 11.46 -13.13
CA LEU A 36 -10.67 12.33 -12.21
C LEU A 36 -11.71 11.53 -11.40
N ASN A 37 -11.36 10.30 -11.02
CA ASN A 37 -12.24 9.37 -10.30
C ASN A 37 -11.91 9.23 -8.81
N THR A 38 -10.75 9.72 -8.37
CA THR A 38 -10.32 9.78 -6.96
C THR A 38 -10.06 11.24 -6.60
N ASN A 39 -10.27 11.60 -5.33
CA ASN A 39 -10.10 12.97 -4.83
C ASN A 39 -8.61 13.30 -4.56
N GLU A 40 -7.73 12.96 -5.50
CA GLU A 40 -6.30 13.22 -5.39
C GLU A 40 -5.98 14.70 -5.63
N ASN A 41 -4.86 15.16 -5.08
CA ASN A 41 -4.29 16.45 -5.46
C ASN A 41 -3.65 16.31 -6.88
N PRO A 42 -4.05 17.12 -7.88
CA PRO A 42 -3.48 17.03 -9.23
C PRO A 42 -2.06 17.61 -9.33
N HIS A 43 -1.58 18.31 -8.30
CA HIS A 43 -0.25 18.89 -8.28
C HIS A 43 0.78 17.84 -7.82
N PRO A 44 1.83 17.56 -8.61
CA PRO A 44 2.89 16.66 -8.18
C PRO A 44 3.68 17.27 -7.02
N PRO A 45 4.33 16.44 -6.18
CA PRO A 45 5.23 16.94 -5.15
C PRO A 45 6.36 17.81 -5.74
N THR A 46 6.77 18.85 -5.01
CA THR A 46 7.90 19.70 -5.43
C THR A 46 9.22 18.93 -5.32
N LYS A 47 10.24 19.35 -6.07
CA LYS A 47 11.59 18.75 -5.95
C LYS A 47 12.12 18.80 -4.51
N ALA A 48 11.91 19.93 -3.82
CA ALA A 48 12.34 20.07 -2.43
C ALA A 48 11.69 19.03 -1.51
N LEU A 49 10.39 18.77 -1.67
CA LEU A 49 9.68 17.74 -0.90
C LEU A 49 10.21 16.34 -1.23
N VAL A 50 10.41 16.04 -2.53
CA VAL A 50 10.96 14.74 -2.96
C VAL A 50 12.35 14.50 -2.37
N ASP A 51 13.23 15.50 -2.40
CA ASP A 51 14.58 15.41 -1.86
C ASP A 51 14.57 15.17 -0.35
N ASP A 52 13.71 15.88 0.39
CA ASP A 52 13.60 15.74 1.85
C ASP A 52 13.06 14.36 2.26
N VAL A 53 12.02 13.88 1.58
CA VAL A 53 11.49 12.52 1.82
C VAL A 53 12.55 11.46 1.53
N ALA A 54 13.28 11.59 0.41
CA ALA A 54 14.33 10.65 0.05
C ALA A 54 15.47 10.64 1.09
N ALA A 55 15.90 11.82 1.55
CA ALA A 55 16.91 11.95 2.60
C ALA A 55 16.45 11.38 3.94
N SER A 56 15.20 11.65 4.34
CA SER A 56 14.59 11.13 5.57
C SER A 56 14.51 9.59 5.57
N VAL A 57 14.11 8.99 4.43
CA VAL A 57 14.10 7.53 4.28
C VAL A 57 15.53 6.96 4.31
N GLN A 58 16.48 7.61 3.63
CA GLN A 58 17.87 7.18 3.63
C GLN A 58 18.46 7.17 5.04
N ALA A 59 18.14 8.17 5.88
CA ALA A 59 18.65 8.29 7.24
C ALA A 59 18.26 7.11 8.14
N VAL A 60 17.08 6.50 7.93
CA VAL A 60 16.57 5.39 8.75
C VAL A 60 16.75 4.01 8.11
N ALA A 61 17.19 3.94 6.85
CA ALA A 61 17.25 2.70 6.09
C ALA A 61 18.15 1.62 6.71
N GLY A 62 19.21 2.01 7.44
CA GLY A 62 20.11 1.08 8.15
C GLY A 62 19.41 0.30 9.27
N ASP A 63 18.33 0.85 9.83
CA ASP A 63 17.64 0.30 10.99
C ASP A 63 16.37 -0.49 10.62
N LEU A 64 16.11 -0.73 9.33
CA LEU A 64 14.94 -1.50 8.87
C LEU A 64 14.88 -2.95 9.39
N HIS A 65 15.97 -3.44 9.98
CA HIS A 65 16.02 -4.72 10.69
C HIS A 65 15.39 -4.65 12.10
N ARG A 66 14.93 -3.48 12.55
CA ARG A 66 14.29 -3.23 13.83
C ARG A 66 12.84 -2.78 13.64
N TYR A 67 12.04 -3.01 14.67
CA TYR A 67 10.71 -2.41 14.74
C TYR A 67 10.84 -0.88 14.84
N PRO A 68 9.92 -0.12 14.21
CA PRO A 68 9.88 1.33 14.37
C PRO A 68 9.42 1.73 15.78
N ASP A 69 9.45 3.02 16.08
CA ASP A 69 8.75 3.55 17.25
C ASP A 69 7.26 3.17 17.17
N ARG A 70 6.82 2.35 18.13
CA ARG A 70 5.46 1.83 18.21
C ARG A 70 4.42 2.96 18.27
N ASP A 71 4.75 4.05 18.94
CA ASP A 71 3.81 5.11 19.25
C ASP A 71 3.96 6.32 18.32
N ALA A 72 4.92 6.27 17.37
CA ALA A 72 5.25 7.29 16.38
C ALA A 72 5.27 8.72 16.97
N VAL A 73 5.97 8.89 18.09
CA VAL A 73 5.87 10.08 18.93
C VAL A 73 6.30 11.33 18.17
N ALA A 74 7.43 11.28 17.46
CA ALA A 74 7.93 12.42 16.69
C ALA A 74 6.91 12.90 15.63
N LEU A 75 6.36 11.97 14.83
CA LEU A 75 5.34 12.28 13.83
C LEU A 75 4.11 12.96 14.46
N ARG A 76 3.63 12.45 15.60
CA ARG A 76 2.47 13.02 16.30
C ARG A 76 2.76 14.39 16.90
N THR A 77 3.99 14.63 17.35
CA THR A 77 4.43 15.95 17.81
C THR A 77 4.42 16.95 16.65
N ASP A 78 4.97 16.58 15.49
CA ASP A 78 5.01 17.46 14.31
C ASP A 78 3.62 17.79 13.77
N LEU A 79 2.69 16.83 13.81
CA LEU A 79 1.29 17.03 13.43
C LEU A 79 0.50 17.94 14.40
N ALA A 80 0.95 18.07 15.65
CA ALA A 80 0.25 18.84 16.68
C ALA A 80 0.73 20.30 16.80
N ALA A 81 1.91 20.61 16.25
CA ALA A 81 2.51 21.94 16.25
C ALA A 81 1.75 22.93 15.36
#